data_AF-A0A918I3T2-F1
#
_entry.id   AF-A0A918I3T2-F1
#
_cell.length_a   1.000
_cell.length_b   1.000
_cell.length_c   1.000
_cell.angle_alpha   90.00
_cell.angle_beta   90.00
_cell.angle_gamma   90.00
#
_symmetry.space_group_name_H-M   'P 1'
#
loop_
_entity.id
_entity.type
_entity.pdbx_description
1 polymer ?
#
loop_
_entity_poly.entity_id
_entity_poly.type
_entity_poly.pdbx_seq_one_letter_code
_entity_poly.pdbx_strand_id
1 'polypeptide(L)'
;MTVTAPDSMLPDTWDPVAVITVYGTPAGQGQVSFNGRGRGARHTNEKWLKPWRAAIIQATRDRTGCHGYTDWDGICLTCRVPKPQHGLYANTPVRVELTVTVDKPKSNPKRKRTWPITQSSTDIDHHARACLDSLSKAGVIKDDSQVTELLARKVYPGEHPEALDQPGAVIRLYTLTGALS
;
A
#
# COMPACT_ATOMS: atom_id res chain seq x y z
N MET A 1 42.60 -0.28 19.00
CA MET A 1 41.71 0.25 17.96
C MET A 1 40.43 0.69 18.65
N THR A 2 40.30 1.97 18.95
CA THR A 2 39.07 2.56 19.49
C THR A 2 38.10 2.74 18.33
N VAL A 3 37.06 1.91 18.29
CA VAL A 3 35.92 2.11 17.39
C VAL A 3 35.15 3.31 17.95
N THR A 4 35.35 4.48 17.35
CA THR A 4 34.48 5.63 17.59
C THR A 4 33.07 5.21 17.16
N ALA A 5 32.11 5.23 18.07
CA ALA A 5 30.70 5.05 17.70
C ALA A 5 30.37 6.07 16.62
N PRO A 6 29.65 5.69 15.54
CA PRO A 6 29.29 6.64 14.51
C PRO A 6 28.52 7.79 15.15
N ASP A 7 28.86 8.99 14.68
CA ASP A 7 28.22 10.26 15.01
C ASP A 7 26.70 10.07 15.05
N SER A 8 26.06 10.53 16.12
CA SER A 8 24.64 10.28 16.36
C SER A 8 23.82 10.96 15.26
N MET A 9 23.50 10.22 14.19
CA MET A 9 22.59 10.70 13.16
C MET A 9 21.26 10.99 13.85
N LEU A 10 20.85 12.26 13.81
CA LEU A 10 19.51 12.65 14.26
C LEU A 10 18.50 11.74 13.55
N PRO A 11 17.51 11.20 14.26
CA PRO A 11 16.56 10.28 13.64
C PRO A 11 15.82 10.99 12.51
N ASP A 12 15.64 10.28 11.40
CA ASP A 12 14.80 10.74 10.29
C ASP A 12 13.43 11.13 10.84
N THR A 13 13.04 12.38 10.62
CA THR A 13 11.74 12.89 11.04
C THR A 13 10.77 12.80 9.87
N TRP A 14 9.63 12.16 10.10
CA TRP A 14 8.62 11.85 9.09
C TRP A 14 7.37 12.71 9.27
N ASP A 15 7.04 13.53 8.27
CA ASP A 15 5.86 14.38 8.28
C ASP A 15 4.66 13.63 7.68
N PRO A 16 3.51 13.54 8.38
CA PRO A 16 2.32 12.90 7.84
C PRO A 16 1.71 13.73 6.71
N VAL A 17 1.59 13.14 5.52
CA VAL A 17 1.09 13.84 4.32
C VAL A 17 -0.28 13.34 3.84
N ALA A 18 -0.65 12.09 4.15
CA ALA A 18 -1.99 11.58 3.83
C ALA A 18 -2.41 10.45 4.77
N VAL A 19 -3.71 10.39 5.04
CA VAL A 19 -4.39 9.23 5.64
C VAL A 19 -5.52 8.84 4.69
N ILE A 20 -5.43 7.63 4.13
CA ILE A 20 -6.33 7.09 3.12
C ILE A 20 -7.09 5.92 3.74
N THR A 21 -8.42 6.03 3.79
CA THR A 21 -9.30 4.95 4.22
C THR A 21 -9.91 4.29 2.99
N VAL A 22 -9.72 2.99 2.86
CA VAL A 22 -10.19 2.17 1.75
C VAL A 22 -11.18 1.16 2.27
N TYR A 23 -12.35 1.07 1.64
CA TYR A 23 -13.33 0.02 1.92
C TYR A 23 -13.37 -1.01 0.80
N GLY A 24 -13.60 -2.27 1.15
CA GLY A 24 -13.65 -3.39 0.21
C GLY A 24 -12.90 -4.61 0.72
N THR A 25 -13.06 -5.76 0.07
CA THR A 25 -12.42 -7.01 0.47
C THR A 25 -10.92 -6.98 0.17
N PRO A 26 -10.03 -7.00 1.17
CA PRO A 26 -8.60 -7.04 0.92
C PRO A 26 -8.16 -8.34 0.26
N ALA A 27 -7.29 -8.22 -0.73
CA ALA A 27 -6.69 -9.36 -1.42
C ALA A 27 -5.19 -9.10 -1.63
N GLY A 28 -4.34 -9.99 -1.13
CA GLY A 28 -2.91 -9.86 -1.31
C GLY A 28 -2.45 -10.29 -2.71
N GLN A 29 -1.33 -9.73 -3.18
CA GLN A 29 -0.72 -10.03 -4.48
C GLN A 29 0.41 -11.04 -4.35
N GLY A 30 0.35 -12.14 -5.11
CA GLY A 30 1.39 -13.17 -5.13
C GLY A 30 0.91 -14.59 -5.39
N GLN A 31 -0.40 -14.83 -5.41
CA GLN A 31 -0.96 -16.16 -5.69
C GLN A 31 -0.88 -16.46 -7.19
N VAL A 32 0.17 -17.17 -7.62
CA VAL A 32 0.44 -17.51 -9.02
C VAL A 32 0.32 -19.02 -9.23
N SER A 33 -0.47 -19.44 -10.23
CA SER A 33 -0.52 -20.84 -10.69
C SER A 33 0.07 -20.99 -12.07
N PHE A 34 0.75 -22.11 -12.31
CA PHE A 34 1.28 -22.48 -13.61
C PHE A 34 0.31 -23.41 -14.33
N ASN A 35 -0.12 -23.06 -15.54
CA ASN A 35 -1.15 -23.81 -16.27
C ASN A 35 -0.61 -25.05 -17.02
N GLY A 36 0.59 -25.52 -16.66
CA GLY A 36 1.32 -26.56 -17.37
C GLY A 36 2.26 -26.03 -18.44
N ARG A 37 3.10 -26.93 -18.98
CA ARG A 37 4.22 -26.58 -19.87
C ARG A 37 3.74 -25.78 -21.08
N GLY A 38 4.28 -24.57 -21.25
CA GLY A 38 3.96 -23.66 -22.37
C GLY A 38 2.67 -22.84 -22.24
N ARG A 39 1.92 -22.93 -21.12
CA ARG A 39 0.60 -22.28 -20.97
C ARG A 39 0.58 -21.05 -20.05
N GLY A 40 1.75 -20.48 -19.78
CA GLY A 40 1.93 -19.25 -18.99
C GLY A 40 1.58 -19.42 -17.50
N ALA A 41 1.82 -18.35 -16.75
CA ALA A 41 1.45 -18.24 -15.34
C ALA A 41 0.24 -17.32 -15.18
N ARG A 42 -0.63 -17.58 -14.19
CA ARG A 42 -1.80 -16.75 -13.91
C ARG A 42 -1.89 -16.40 -12.44
N HIS A 43 -2.28 -15.17 -12.12
CA HIS A 43 -2.71 -14.83 -10.77
C HIS A 43 -4.05 -15.49 -10.44
N THR A 44 -4.06 -16.46 -9.53
CA THR A 44 -5.27 -17.25 -9.21
C THR A 44 -6.35 -16.42 -8.52
N ASN A 45 -5.96 -15.35 -7.82
CA ASN A 45 -6.87 -14.48 -7.08
C ASN A 45 -7.18 -13.14 -7.80
N GLU A 46 -6.85 -13.03 -9.09
CA GLU A 46 -7.02 -11.80 -9.88
C GLU A 46 -8.44 -11.21 -9.82
N LYS A 47 -9.46 -12.09 -9.72
CA LYS A 47 -10.88 -11.71 -9.55
C LYS A 47 -11.11 -10.82 -8.32
N TRP A 48 -10.37 -11.04 -7.25
CA TRP A 48 -10.47 -10.29 -6.00
C TRP A 48 -9.44 -9.16 -5.94
N LEU A 49 -8.24 -9.40 -6.47
CA LEU A 49 -7.15 -8.43 -6.47
C LEU A 49 -7.46 -7.20 -7.32
N LYS A 50 -8.09 -7.35 -8.49
CA LYS A 50 -8.42 -6.21 -9.37
C LYS A 50 -9.37 -5.20 -8.72
N PRO A 51 -10.56 -5.61 -8.22
CA PRO A 51 -11.45 -4.70 -7.50
C PRO A 51 -10.79 -4.05 -6.28
N TRP A 52 -10.03 -4.85 -5.51
CA TRP A 52 -9.32 -4.33 -4.34
C TRP A 52 -8.32 -3.23 -4.70
N ARG A 53 -7.49 -3.47 -5.72
CA ARG A 53 -6.53 -2.48 -6.21
C ARG A 53 -7.22 -1.23 -6.76
N ALA A 54 -8.34 -1.39 -7.45
CA ALA A 54 -9.14 -0.27 -7.95
C ALA A 54 -9.72 0.59 -6.80
N ALA A 55 -10.19 -0.04 -5.72
CA ALA A 55 -10.68 0.67 -4.54
C ALA A 55 -9.57 1.51 -3.88
N ILE A 56 -8.35 0.96 -3.73
CA ILE A 56 -7.19 1.70 -3.21
C ILE A 56 -6.86 2.89 -4.12
N ILE A 57 -6.80 2.66 -5.43
CA ILE A 57 -6.49 3.70 -6.41
C ILE A 57 -7.51 4.84 -6.31
N GLN A 58 -8.81 4.52 -6.27
CA GLN A 58 -9.86 5.51 -6.19
C GLN A 58 -9.79 6.30 -4.88
N ALA A 59 -9.74 5.62 -3.73
CA ALA A 59 -9.66 6.26 -2.42
C ALA A 59 -8.41 7.16 -2.27
N THR A 60 -7.29 6.74 -2.87
CA THR A 60 -6.06 7.55 -2.89
C THR A 60 -6.27 8.84 -3.69
N ARG A 61 -6.82 8.74 -4.90
CA ARG A 61 -7.08 9.91 -5.76
C ARG A 61 -8.09 10.86 -5.12
N ASP A 62 -9.17 10.33 -4.54
CA ASP A 62 -10.18 11.13 -3.85
C ASP A 62 -9.58 11.88 -2.65
N ARG A 63 -8.64 11.24 -1.94
CA ARG A 63 -8.03 11.83 -0.74
C ARG A 63 -6.97 12.90 -1.06
N THR A 64 -6.17 12.70 -2.10
CA THR A 64 -4.98 13.53 -2.37
C THR A 64 -5.11 14.43 -3.60
N GLY A 65 -6.12 14.21 -4.45
CA GLY A 65 -6.25 14.88 -5.74
C GLY A 65 -5.24 14.43 -6.79
N CYS A 66 -4.41 13.41 -6.50
CA CYS A 66 -3.46 12.89 -7.47
C CYS A 66 -4.17 12.20 -8.64
N HIS A 67 -3.44 11.93 -9.72
CA HIS A 67 -3.94 11.16 -10.84
C HIS A 67 -2.87 10.20 -11.34
N GLY A 68 -3.31 9.12 -12.01
CA GLY A 68 -2.38 8.20 -12.66
C GLY A 68 -1.69 8.87 -13.85
N TYR A 69 -0.51 8.37 -14.22
CA TYR A 69 0.19 8.84 -15.41
C TYR A 69 -0.63 8.47 -16.67
N THR A 70 -1.04 9.47 -17.43
CA THR A 70 -1.76 9.32 -18.71
C THR A 70 -0.84 9.79 -19.84
N ASP A 71 -0.37 8.87 -20.67
CA ASP A 71 0.75 9.11 -21.58
C ASP A 71 0.35 9.73 -22.92
N TRP A 72 1.14 10.73 -23.34
CA TRP A 72 1.40 11.04 -24.74
C TRP A 72 2.81 11.61 -24.85
N ASP A 73 3.70 10.89 -25.54
CA ASP A 73 5.09 11.30 -25.80
C ASP A 73 5.93 11.65 -24.54
N GLY A 74 5.79 10.87 -23.47
CA GLY A 74 6.60 11.04 -22.25
C GLY A 74 6.15 12.18 -21.33
N ILE A 75 5.05 12.86 -21.69
CA ILE A 75 4.41 13.91 -20.88
C ILE A 75 3.02 13.45 -20.47
N CYS A 76 2.66 13.73 -19.21
CA CYS A 76 1.33 13.43 -18.73
C CYS A 76 0.27 14.35 -19.34
N LEU A 77 -0.76 13.79 -19.98
CA LEU A 77 -1.87 14.56 -20.57
C LEU A 77 -2.66 15.41 -19.55
N THR A 78 -2.69 14.99 -18.28
CA THR A 78 -3.48 15.63 -17.24
C THR A 78 -2.78 16.85 -16.63
N CYS A 79 -1.51 16.70 -16.22
CA CYS A 79 -0.76 17.77 -15.52
C CYS A 79 0.43 18.33 -16.30
N ARG A 80 0.71 17.79 -17.50
CA ARG A 80 1.87 18.16 -18.35
C ARG A 80 3.23 17.95 -17.71
N VAL A 81 3.30 17.17 -16.62
CA VAL A 81 4.56 16.78 -15.98
C VAL A 81 5.22 15.62 -16.75
N PRO A 82 6.54 15.66 -17.01
CA PRO A 82 7.27 14.56 -17.60
C PRO A 82 7.22 13.30 -16.73
N LYS A 83 7.20 12.12 -17.35
CA LYS A 83 7.13 10.82 -16.64
C LYS A 83 8.11 10.69 -15.44
N PRO A 84 9.39 11.11 -15.51
CA PRO A 84 10.32 10.96 -14.39
C PRO A 84 10.00 11.81 -13.16
N GLN A 85 9.20 12.86 -13.33
CA GLN A 85 8.80 13.80 -12.28
C GLN A 85 7.33 13.63 -11.88
N HIS A 86 6.62 12.69 -12.52
CA HIS A 86 5.20 12.49 -12.28
C HIS A 86 4.95 11.70 -10.99
N GLY A 87 4.00 12.18 -10.19
CA GLY A 87 3.59 11.61 -8.90
C GLY A 87 3.55 12.73 -7.86
N LEU A 88 2.54 12.73 -6.98
CA LEU A 88 2.35 13.82 -6.03
C LEU A 88 3.59 14.03 -5.13
N TYR A 89 4.22 12.94 -4.70
CA TYR A 89 5.45 12.94 -3.91
C TYR A 89 6.62 12.30 -4.68
N ALA A 90 6.72 12.56 -6.00
CA ALA A 90 7.74 11.95 -6.84
C ALA A 90 9.17 12.32 -6.39
N ASN A 91 10.07 11.34 -6.43
CA ASN A 91 11.50 11.48 -6.12
C ASN A 91 11.83 11.87 -4.66
N THR A 92 10.89 11.67 -3.74
CA THR A 92 11.07 11.85 -2.29
C THR A 92 10.99 10.49 -1.57
N PRO A 93 11.84 10.18 -0.58
CA PRO A 93 11.65 9.01 0.27
C PRO A 93 10.32 9.08 1.02
N VAL A 94 9.60 7.95 1.04
CA VAL A 94 8.28 7.84 1.66
C VAL A 94 8.29 6.74 2.70
N ARG A 95 7.64 7.00 3.83
CA ARG A 95 7.25 5.99 4.80
C ARG A 95 5.77 5.67 4.63
N VAL A 96 5.45 4.37 4.71
CA VAL A 96 4.07 3.88 4.61
C VAL A 96 3.73 3.06 5.83
N GLU A 97 2.57 3.35 6.45
CA GLU A 97 1.97 2.48 7.45
C GLU A 97 0.65 1.93 6.94
N LEU A 98 0.54 0.60 6.92
CA LEU A 98 -0.60 -0.15 6.40
C LEU A 98 -1.27 -0.93 7.53
N THR A 99 -2.53 -0.62 7.82
CA THR A 99 -3.40 -1.46 8.65
C THR A 99 -4.50 -2.04 7.78
N VAL A 100 -4.37 -3.31 7.42
CA VAL A 100 -5.34 -4.04 6.60
C VAL A 100 -6.36 -4.73 7.50
N THR A 101 -7.64 -4.41 7.33
CA THR A 101 -8.74 -5.06 8.05
C THR A 101 -9.33 -6.15 7.17
N VAL A 102 -9.04 -7.42 7.48
CA VAL A 102 -9.50 -8.57 6.68
C VAL A 102 -10.79 -9.16 7.22
N ASP A 103 -11.54 -9.88 6.38
CA ASP A 103 -12.75 -10.58 6.81
C ASP A 103 -12.48 -11.56 7.96
N LYS A 104 -13.28 -11.45 9.03
CA LYS A 104 -13.25 -12.41 10.13
C LYS A 104 -14.06 -13.66 9.75
N PRO A 105 -13.45 -14.86 9.74
CA PRO A 105 -14.17 -16.10 9.43
C PRO A 105 -15.39 -16.29 10.33
N LYS A 106 -16.51 -16.79 9.77
CA LYS A 106 -17.75 -17.04 10.53
C LYS A 106 -17.56 -18.01 11.69
N SER A 107 -16.58 -18.92 11.58
CA SER A 107 -16.21 -19.89 12.61
C SER A 107 -15.43 -19.27 13.77
N ASN A 108 -14.88 -18.07 13.64
CA ASN A 108 -14.12 -17.45 14.72
C ASN A 108 -15.06 -16.91 15.81
N PRO A 109 -14.69 -17.05 17.09
CA PRO A 109 -15.45 -16.46 18.20
C PRO A 109 -15.60 -14.95 18.05
N LYS A 110 -16.84 -14.44 18.09
CA LYS A 110 -17.12 -13.00 17.92
C LYS A 110 -16.79 -12.15 19.14
N ARG A 111 -16.82 -12.74 20.34
CA ARG A 111 -16.62 -12.03 21.63
C ARG A 111 -15.20 -12.10 22.18
N LYS A 112 -14.29 -12.80 21.49
CA LYS A 112 -12.89 -12.94 21.89
C LYS A 112 -12.00 -12.42 20.76
N ARG A 113 -10.92 -11.74 21.14
CA ARG A 113 -9.86 -11.35 20.21
C ARG A 113 -9.23 -12.58 19.55
N THR A 114 -9.07 -12.52 18.24
CA THR A 114 -8.46 -13.57 17.40
C THR A 114 -7.47 -12.93 16.43
N TRP A 115 -6.68 -13.74 15.74
CA TRP A 115 -5.65 -13.22 14.83
C TRP A 115 -5.87 -13.71 13.39
N PRO A 116 -5.67 -12.86 12.37
CA PRO A 116 -5.78 -13.24 10.96
C PRO A 116 -4.54 -14.02 10.51
N ILE A 117 -4.42 -15.25 10.98
CA ILE A 117 -3.28 -16.15 10.70
C ILE A 117 -3.67 -17.31 9.77
N THR A 118 -4.87 -17.29 9.20
CA THR A 118 -5.35 -18.35 8.29
C THR A 118 -4.91 -18.09 6.85
N GLN A 119 -4.85 -19.14 6.04
CA GLN A 119 -4.53 -19.02 4.61
C GLN A 119 -5.46 -18.05 3.86
N SER A 120 -6.73 -17.99 4.23
CA SER A 120 -7.72 -17.07 3.64
C SER A 120 -7.41 -15.59 3.89
N SER A 121 -6.68 -15.27 4.96
CA SER A 121 -6.31 -13.89 5.28
C SER A 121 -5.19 -13.33 4.40
N THR A 122 -4.49 -14.19 3.65
CA THR A 122 -3.30 -13.89 2.83
C THR A 122 -2.14 -13.32 3.66
N ASP A 123 -0.90 -13.52 3.20
CA ASP A 123 0.29 -13.02 3.88
C ASP A 123 0.38 -11.50 3.86
N ILE A 124 1.04 -10.93 4.87
CA ILE A 124 1.06 -9.47 5.05
C ILE A 124 1.88 -8.76 3.97
N ASP A 125 2.96 -9.38 3.50
CA ASP A 125 3.80 -8.85 2.42
C ASP A 125 3.05 -8.84 1.07
N HIS A 126 2.16 -9.81 0.84
CA HIS A 126 1.28 -9.83 -0.32
C HIS A 126 0.29 -8.66 -0.29
N HIS A 127 -0.27 -8.33 0.89
CA HIS A 127 -1.12 -7.14 1.03
C HIS A 127 -0.31 -5.86 0.85
N ALA A 128 0.89 -5.78 1.43
CA ALA A 128 1.77 -4.64 1.24
C ALA A 128 2.06 -4.40 -0.24
N ARG A 129 2.47 -5.44 -0.98
CA ARG A 129 2.72 -5.38 -2.42
C ARG A 129 1.50 -4.88 -3.21
N ALA A 130 0.30 -5.39 -2.91
CA ALA A 130 -0.93 -4.95 -3.55
C ALA A 130 -1.22 -3.45 -3.29
N CYS A 131 -0.98 -2.98 -2.06
CA CYS A 131 -1.20 -1.59 -1.69
C CYS A 131 -0.16 -0.68 -2.35
N LEU A 132 1.12 -1.00 -2.24
CA LEU A 132 2.21 -0.19 -2.79
C LEU A 132 2.09 -0.03 -4.31
N ASP A 133 1.87 -1.12 -5.05
CA ASP A 133 1.66 -1.01 -6.50
C ASP A 133 0.43 -0.13 -6.83
N SER A 134 -0.62 -0.16 -5.99
CA SER A 134 -1.82 0.65 -6.19
C SER A 134 -1.58 2.12 -5.90
N LEU A 135 -0.75 2.45 -4.91
CA LEU A 135 -0.34 3.84 -4.64
C LEU A 135 0.47 4.41 -5.82
N SER A 136 1.39 3.63 -6.39
CA SER A 136 2.12 4.01 -7.61
C SER A 136 1.18 4.21 -8.79
N LYS A 137 0.21 3.31 -9.00
CA LYS A 137 -0.81 3.45 -10.06
C LYS A 137 -1.78 4.61 -9.83
N ALA A 138 -2.06 4.96 -8.58
CA ALA A 138 -2.85 6.14 -8.23
C ALA A 138 -2.13 7.43 -8.62
N GLY A 139 -0.79 7.41 -8.61
CA GLY A 139 0.08 8.54 -8.88
C GLY A 139 0.37 9.39 -7.64
N VAL A 140 0.18 8.85 -6.44
CA VAL A 140 0.59 9.56 -5.20
C VAL A 140 2.11 9.47 -5.00
N ILE A 141 2.69 8.35 -5.38
CA ILE A 141 4.13 8.15 -5.54
C ILE A 141 4.41 7.75 -6.99
N LYS A 142 5.62 7.99 -7.47
CA LYS A 142 6.07 7.62 -8.83
C LYS A 142 6.23 6.10 -8.94
N ASP A 143 6.86 5.49 -7.94
CA ASP A 143 7.20 4.06 -7.92
C ASP A 143 7.26 3.56 -6.48
N ASP A 144 7.01 2.26 -6.27
CA ASP A 144 7.05 1.66 -4.93
C ASP A 144 8.47 1.56 -4.36
N SER A 145 9.50 1.68 -5.21
CA SER A 145 10.90 1.87 -4.77
C SER A 145 11.14 3.14 -3.95
N GLN A 146 10.22 4.12 -3.95
CA GLN A 146 10.31 5.28 -3.06
C GLN A 146 10.04 4.95 -1.59
N VAL A 147 9.47 3.78 -1.30
CA VAL A 147 9.12 3.39 0.07
C VAL A 147 10.34 2.82 0.78
N THR A 148 10.93 3.63 1.67
CA THR A 148 12.14 3.26 2.42
C THR A 148 11.82 2.74 3.82
N GLU A 149 10.65 3.09 4.36
CA GLU A 149 10.14 2.53 5.63
C GLU A 149 8.71 2.02 5.44
N LEU A 150 8.46 0.78 5.86
CA LEU A 150 7.17 0.14 5.76
C LEU A 150 6.79 -0.52 7.07
N LEU A 151 5.68 -0.10 7.65
CA LEU A 151 4.98 -0.85 8.69
C LEU A 151 3.73 -1.46 8.05
N ALA A 152 3.58 -2.78 8.13
CA ALA A 152 2.38 -3.45 7.65
C ALA A 152 1.81 -4.39 8.71
N ARG A 153 0.49 -4.33 8.91
CA ARG A 153 -0.26 -5.25 9.79
C ARG A 153 -1.58 -5.66 9.16
N LYS A 154 -2.05 -6.86 9.52
CA LYS A 154 -3.41 -7.34 9.23
C LYS A 154 -4.15 -7.62 10.53
N VAL A 155 -5.40 -7.18 10.58
CA VAL A 155 -6.26 -7.24 11.77
C VAL A 155 -7.68 -7.64 11.37
N TYR A 156 -8.48 -8.08 12.33
CA TYR A 156 -9.92 -8.25 12.13
C TYR A 156 -10.68 -6.96 12.48
N PRO A 157 -11.93 -6.79 12.01
CA PRO A 157 -12.70 -5.60 12.29
C PRO A 157 -12.87 -5.34 13.79
N GLY A 158 -12.59 -4.11 14.21
CA GLY A 158 -12.70 -3.67 15.61
C GLY A 158 -11.69 -4.30 16.59
N GLU A 159 -10.70 -5.09 16.14
CA GLU A 159 -9.75 -5.79 17.04
C GLU A 159 -8.38 -5.10 17.18
N HIS A 160 -8.25 -3.88 16.65
CA HIS A 160 -7.08 -3.01 16.74
C HIS A 160 -7.52 -1.54 16.69
N PRO A 161 -6.82 -0.57 17.33
CA PRO A 161 -7.21 0.84 17.32
C PRO A 161 -7.36 1.47 15.92
N GLU A 162 -6.61 0.96 14.95
CA GLU A 162 -6.69 1.38 13.54
C GLU A 162 -7.48 0.39 12.65
N ALA A 163 -8.11 -0.63 13.24
CA ALA A 163 -9.00 -1.49 12.46
C ALA A 163 -10.25 -0.72 12.04
N LEU A 164 -10.71 -0.99 10.84
CA LEU A 164 -12.04 -0.58 10.40
C LEU A 164 -13.10 -1.48 11.06
N ASP A 165 -14.37 -1.07 10.97
CA ASP A 165 -15.54 -1.86 11.39
C ASP A 165 -15.95 -2.92 10.36
N GLN A 166 -15.41 -2.82 9.15
CA GLN A 166 -15.62 -3.73 8.03
C GLN A 166 -14.32 -3.95 7.23
N PRO A 167 -14.28 -4.91 6.28
CA PRO A 167 -13.07 -5.14 5.48
C PRO A 167 -12.60 -3.91 4.71
N GLY A 168 -11.28 -3.72 4.67
CA GLY A 168 -10.66 -2.58 4.02
C GLY A 168 -9.23 -2.34 4.49
N ALA A 169 -8.75 -1.10 4.37
CA ALA A 169 -7.43 -0.71 4.85
C ALA A 169 -7.39 0.76 5.27
N VAL A 170 -6.54 1.06 6.25
CA VAL A 170 -6.06 2.42 6.54
C VAL A 170 -4.60 2.49 6.10
N ILE A 171 -4.29 3.46 5.25
CA ILE A 171 -2.96 3.70 4.69
C ILE A 171 -2.52 5.10 5.12
N ARG A 172 -1.41 5.20 5.85
CA ARG A 172 -0.78 6.46 6.21
C ARG A 172 0.48 6.65 5.38
N LEU A 173 0.62 7.83 4.78
CA LEU A 173 1.78 8.24 4.01
C LEU A 173 2.50 9.35 4.75
N TYR A 174 3.82 9.27 4.75
CA TYR A 174 4.70 10.28 5.31
C TYR A 174 5.83 10.60 4.33
N THR A 175 6.29 11.83 4.33
CA THR A 175 7.51 12.25 3.62
C THR A 175 8.57 12.65 4.61
N LEU A 176 9.84 12.57 4.22
CA LEU A 176 10.92 13.08 5.04
C LEU A 176 10.74 14.59 5.28
N THR A 177 10.99 15.04 6.52
CA THR A 177 10.82 16.44 6.90
C THR A 177 11.68 17.34 5.99
N GLY A 178 11.06 18.37 5.41
CA GLY A 178 11.74 19.28 4.48
C GLY A 178 11.98 18.72 3.07
N ALA A 179 11.46 17.54 2.72
CA ALA A 179 11.62 16.98 1.37
C ALA A 179 10.58 17.47 0.34
N LEU A 180 9.64 18.33 0.76
CA LEU A 180 8.62 18.95 -0.10
C LEU A 180 8.80 20.47 -0.27
N SER A 181 9.87 21.05 0.29
CA SER A 181 10.21 22.47 0.18
C SER A 181 11.01 22.80 -1.07
#